data_AF-A0AAV5H3Z0-F1
#
_entry.id   AF-A0AAV5H3Z0-F1
#
_cell.length_a   1.000
_cell.length_b   1.000
_cell.length_c   1.000
_cell.angle_alpha   90.00
_cell.angle_beta   90.00
_cell.angle_gamma   90.00
#
_symmetry.space_group_name_H-M   'P 1'
#
loop_
_entity.id
_entity.type
_entity.pdbx_description
1 polymer ?
#
loop_
_entity_poly.entity_id
_entity_poly.type
_entity_poly.pdbx_seq_one_letter_code
_entity_poly.pdbx_strand_id
1 'polypeptide(L)'
;MDKIIKGYWKCQYCGTKDIDGLADVCPNCGKRKPENTKYYLKDIKEELTDAELEEAGISRAECDGKHKDWVCSYCNQLNNWSDETCAACSAPKTESEFEYGMRKRKAEDSGKDTTDLSETADIEEEDSVRWQDTGNDDNDFSSGHVNADTKHGFDWKKKLVAALGGCIPLFALLAFLFWPVKEEIRVSGFSWARNITVEEEKTFDESGWSVPTDGRVYDERVELKEYITVLDHYETVYETRTRQVISHYDTQTSYVDNGNGTFTAKTTQVPVYKTEYYQEPVQKPVYRQQPVYDTRYYYEIDHWVNKEDYPSSGNDQDPYWNEDYTLEEKERDTKRAEEYFVHFDDGTEDELQYSEWIETSIGDGYLLTRNRLGMTYKSVPLEAD
;
A
#
# COMPACT_ATOMS: atom_id res chain seq x y z
N MET A 1 -13.76 -45.50 26.16
CA MET A 1 -12.93 -46.35 25.28
C MET A 1 -13.07 -45.79 23.88
N ASP A 2 -11.97 -45.71 23.14
CA ASP A 2 -12.03 -45.20 21.77
C ASP A 2 -12.80 -46.18 20.89
N LYS A 3 -13.55 -45.65 19.92
CA LYS A 3 -14.28 -46.48 18.96
C LYS A 3 -13.30 -47.02 17.93
N ILE A 4 -13.37 -48.32 17.67
CA ILE A 4 -12.58 -48.99 16.63
C ILE A 4 -13.45 -49.10 15.39
N ILE A 5 -12.91 -48.66 14.26
CA ILE A 5 -13.61 -48.54 12.99
C ILE A 5 -13.01 -49.52 12.00
N LYS A 6 -13.87 -50.15 11.21
CA LYS A 6 -13.48 -51.08 10.15
C LYS A 6 -12.72 -50.35 9.05
N GLY A 7 -11.49 -50.79 8.81
CA GLY A 7 -10.73 -50.40 7.62
C GLY A 7 -11.06 -51.30 6.45
N TYR A 8 -10.68 -50.85 5.26
CA TYR A 8 -10.81 -51.61 4.03
C TYR A 8 -9.53 -51.56 3.22
N TRP A 9 -9.34 -52.53 2.35
CA TRP A 9 -8.22 -52.54 1.42
C TRP A 9 -8.65 -52.90 0.00
N LYS A 10 -7.77 -52.58 -0.95
CA LYS A 10 -7.93 -52.89 -2.36
C LYS A 10 -6.96 -53.99 -2.77
N CYS A 11 -7.47 -55.07 -3.33
CA CYS A 11 -6.65 -56.11 -3.91
C CYS A 11 -5.87 -55.59 -5.11
N GLN A 12 -4.55 -55.68 -5.05
CA GLN A 12 -3.68 -55.19 -6.12
C GLN A 12 -3.61 -56.13 -7.32
N TYR A 13 -3.96 -57.40 -7.13
CA TYR A 13 -3.88 -58.41 -8.18
C TYR A 13 -5.08 -58.34 -9.13
N CYS A 14 -6.30 -58.18 -8.61
CA CYS A 14 -7.53 -58.15 -9.41
C CYS A 14 -8.31 -56.84 -9.33
N GLY A 15 -7.86 -55.88 -8.52
CA GLY A 15 -8.47 -54.56 -8.41
C GLY A 15 -9.74 -54.49 -7.54
N THR A 16 -10.20 -55.62 -6.98
CA THR A 16 -11.35 -55.65 -6.07
C THR A 16 -11.11 -54.69 -4.90
N LYS A 17 -11.99 -53.73 -4.74
CA LYS A 17 -11.95 -52.72 -3.67
C LYS A 17 -12.79 -53.18 -2.49
N ASP A 18 -12.68 -52.44 -1.40
CA ASP A 18 -13.61 -52.50 -0.26
C ASP A 18 -13.62 -53.86 0.45
N ILE A 19 -12.50 -54.57 0.38
CA ILE A 19 -12.29 -55.82 1.09
C ILE A 19 -12.08 -55.47 2.55
N ASP A 20 -12.73 -56.21 3.44
CA ASP A 20 -12.61 -56.01 4.89
C ASP A 20 -11.13 -56.00 5.31
N GLY A 21 -10.71 -54.98 6.07
CA GLY A 21 -9.37 -54.85 6.62
C GLY A 21 -8.94 -56.07 7.44
N LEU A 22 -9.89 -56.68 8.13
CA LEU A 22 -9.69 -57.90 8.92
C LEU A 22 -9.53 -59.15 8.05
N ALA A 23 -9.90 -59.10 6.78
CA ALA A 23 -9.75 -60.23 5.86
C ALA A 23 -8.39 -60.19 5.14
N ASP A 24 -7.62 -61.27 5.30
CA ASP A 24 -6.30 -61.41 4.66
C ASP A 24 -6.34 -61.95 3.23
N VAL A 25 -7.48 -62.48 2.79
CA VAL A 25 -7.64 -63.12 1.48
C VAL A 25 -8.68 -62.34 0.68
N CYS A 26 -8.33 -61.98 -0.56
CA CYS A 26 -9.29 -61.38 -1.47
C CYS A 26 -10.40 -62.39 -1.80
N PRO A 27 -11.68 -62.08 -1.52
CA PRO A 27 -12.78 -63.01 -1.75
C PRO A 27 -13.04 -63.28 -3.23
N ASN A 28 -12.56 -62.41 -4.12
CA ASN A 28 -12.77 -62.53 -5.56
C ASN A 28 -11.71 -63.41 -6.27
N CYS A 29 -10.43 -63.26 -5.92
CA CYS A 29 -9.34 -63.94 -6.63
C CYS A 29 -8.49 -64.88 -5.76
N GLY A 30 -8.80 -64.98 -4.47
CA GLY A 30 -8.10 -65.85 -3.52
C GLY A 30 -6.66 -65.43 -3.20
N LYS A 31 -6.18 -64.30 -3.73
CA LYS A 31 -4.84 -63.79 -3.41
C LYS A 31 -4.83 -63.16 -2.03
N ARG A 32 -3.77 -63.44 -1.27
CA ARG A 32 -3.53 -62.82 0.03
C ARG A 32 -3.12 -61.36 -0.10
N LYS A 33 -3.23 -60.65 1.03
CA LYS A 33 -2.93 -59.24 1.22
C LYS A 33 -1.42 -58.96 1.10
N PRO A 34 -0.94 -58.26 0.04
CA PRO A 34 0.49 -58.01 -0.16
C PRO A 34 1.03 -56.89 0.75
N GLU A 35 2.36 -56.82 0.92
CA GLU A 35 3.08 -55.86 1.78
C GLU A 35 2.73 -54.38 1.56
N ASN A 36 2.41 -54.02 0.32
CA ASN A 36 2.17 -52.64 -0.10
C ASN A 36 0.67 -52.28 -0.09
N THR A 37 -0.16 -53.10 0.57
CA THR A 37 -1.55 -52.78 0.85
C THR A 37 -1.64 -51.49 1.64
N LYS A 38 -2.66 -50.67 1.34
CA LYS A 38 -3.02 -49.49 2.13
C LYS A 38 -4.44 -49.66 2.62
N TYR A 39 -4.63 -49.54 3.92
CA TYR A 39 -5.95 -49.47 4.52
C TYR A 39 -6.56 -48.09 4.32
N TYR A 40 -7.88 -48.04 4.16
CA TYR A 40 -8.65 -46.81 4.02
C TYR A 40 -10.03 -46.95 4.63
N LEU A 41 -10.66 -45.80 4.93
CA LEU A 41 -12.04 -45.73 5.40
C LEU A 41 -13.00 -45.41 4.25
N LYS A 42 -14.22 -45.94 4.33
CA LYS A 42 -15.33 -45.53 3.47
C LYS A 42 -16.04 -44.29 4.03
N ASP A 43 -16.97 -43.74 3.23
CA ASP A 43 -17.82 -42.63 3.64
C ASP A 43 -18.70 -42.98 4.85
N ILE A 44 -19.22 -44.21 4.89
CA ILE A 44 -19.92 -44.77 6.04
C ILE A 44 -18.88 -45.52 6.89
N LYS A 45 -18.69 -45.06 8.13
CA LYS A 45 -17.72 -45.63 9.07
C LYS A 45 -18.44 -46.65 9.95
N GLU A 46 -18.08 -47.90 9.78
CA GLU A 46 -18.63 -49.02 10.54
C GLU A 46 -17.81 -49.24 11.81
N GLU A 47 -18.45 -49.18 12.98
CA GLU A 47 -17.81 -49.51 14.26
C GLU A 47 -17.70 -51.03 14.40
N LEU A 48 -16.48 -51.51 14.68
CA LEU A 48 -16.22 -52.92 14.91
C LEU A 48 -16.58 -53.30 16.35
N THR A 49 -17.33 -54.39 16.47
CA THR A 49 -17.62 -55.02 17.76
C THR A 49 -16.43 -55.87 18.23
N ASP A 50 -16.33 -56.11 19.54
CA ASP A 50 -15.28 -56.98 20.08
C ASP A 50 -15.40 -58.42 19.55
N ALA A 51 -16.61 -58.88 19.20
CA ALA A 51 -16.84 -60.19 18.60
C ALA A 51 -16.30 -60.30 17.18
N GLU A 52 -16.46 -59.27 16.34
CA GLU A 52 -15.88 -59.24 14.98
C GLU A 52 -14.34 -59.22 15.04
N LEU A 53 -13.77 -58.52 16.03
CA LEU A 53 -12.33 -58.51 16.25
C LEU A 53 -11.82 -59.89 16.69
N GLU A 54 -12.49 -60.52 17.65
CA GLU A 54 -12.14 -61.87 18.14
C GLU A 54 -12.22 -62.93 17.04
N GLU A 55 -13.24 -62.87 16.17
CA GLU A 55 -13.37 -63.77 15.01
C GLU A 55 -12.19 -63.61 14.03
N ALA A 56 -11.66 -62.39 13.88
CA ALA A 56 -10.47 -62.11 13.09
C ALA A 56 -9.15 -62.43 13.82
N GLY A 57 -9.20 -62.90 15.07
CA GLY A 57 -8.02 -63.16 15.88
C GLY A 57 -7.29 -61.89 16.33
N ILE A 58 -7.99 -60.76 16.42
CA ILE A 58 -7.46 -59.48 16.90
C ILE A 58 -8.18 -59.12 18.20
N SER A 59 -7.43 -58.81 19.25
CA SER A 59 -7.99 -58.23 20.46
C SER A 59 -8.14 -56.71 20.31
N ARG A 60 -9.10 -56.12 21.01
CA ARG A 60 -9.28 -54.66 21.02
C ARG A 60 -8.02 -53.90 21.45
N ALA A 61 -7.18 -54.51 22.30
CA ALA A 61 -5.93 -53.92 22.77
C ALA A 61 -4.86 -53.80 21.66
N GLU A 62 -4.94 -54.64 20.63
CA GLU A 62 -4.04 -54.58 19.46
C GLU A 62 -4.47 -53.50 18.46
N CYS A 63 -5.67 -52.93 18.59
CA CYS A 63 -6.13 -51.80 17.78
C CYS A 63 -5.58 -50.45 18.29
N ASP A 64 -4.27 -50.38 18.55
CA ASP A 64 -3.59 -49.23 19.19
C ASP A 64 -2.55 -48.52 18.31
N GLY A 65 -2.35 -49.01 17.09
CA GLY A 65 -1.35 -48.50 16.15
C GLY A 65 0.09 -48.99 16.41
N LYS A 66 0.32 -49.80 17.45
CA LYS A 66 1.60 -50.42 17.76
C LYS A 66 1.64 -51.89 17.36
N HIS A 67 0.49 -52.56 17.37
CA HIS A 67 0.36 -53.95 16.95
C HIS A 67 -0.03 -54.02 15.46
N LYS A 68 0.88 -53.55 14.62
CA LYS A 68 0.70 -53.51 13.16
C LYS A 68 0.89 -54.90 12.56
N ASP A 69 0.25 -55.13 11.41
CA ASP A 69 0.50 -56.34 10.62
C ASP A 69 1.99 -56.41 10.25
N TRP A 70 2.56 -57.61 10.25
CA TRP A 70 3.96 -57.81 9.86
C TRP A 70 4.07 -58.36 8.44
N VAL A 71 5.12 -57.97 7.74
CA VAL A 71 5.39 -58.40 6.36
C VAL A 71 6.32 -59.61 6.39
N CYS A 72 5.91 -60.70 5.77
CA CYS A 72 6.76 -61.87 5.64
C CYS A 72 7.93 -61.62 4.68
N SER A 73 9.17 -61.73 5.16
CA SER A 73 10.39 -61.51 4.37
C SER A 73 10.59 -62.48 3.20
N TYR A 74 9.86 -63.61 3.19
CA TYR A 74 10.00 -64.66 2.17
C TYR A 74 9.01 -64.53 1.02
N CYS A 75 7.80 -64.04 1.30
CA CYS A 75 6.72 -63.99 0.30
C CYS A 75 5.98 -62.65 0.25
N ASN A 76 6.41 -61.66 1.03
CA ASN A 76 5.92 -60.29 1.06
C ASN A 76 4.40 -60.18 1.27
N GLN A 77 3.84 -61.10 2.06
CA GLN A 77 2.43 -61.07 2.46
C GLN A 77 2.33 -60.45 3.86
N LEU A 78 1.30 -59.64 4.08
CA LEU A 78 0.92 -59.17 5.41
C LEU A 78 0.30 -60.32 6.19
N ASN A 79 0.59 -60.35 7.49
CA ASN A 79 0.01 -61.28 8.45
C ASN A 79 -0.34 -60.50 9.72
N ASN A 80 -1.33 -60.99 10.45
CA ASN A 80 -1.76 -60.39 11.72
C ASN A 80 -0.57 -60.35 12.69
N TRP A 81 -0.47 -59.27 13.46
CA TRP A 81 0.54 -59.10 14.50
C TRP A 81 0.65 -60.33 15.42
N SER A 82 -0.45 -60.96 15.81
CA SER A 82 -0.43 -62.13 16.72
C SER A 82 0.07 -63.42 16.08
N ASP A 83 0.18 -63.47 14.75
CA ASP A 83 0.61 -64.68 14.04
C ASP A 83 2.13 -64.88 14.16
N GLU A 84 2.57 -65.99 14.74
CA GLU A 84 3.99 -66.33 14.88
C GLU A 84 4.62 -66.88 13.59
N THR A 85 3.80 -67.29 12.62
CA THR A 85 4.25 -67.82 11.33
C THR A 85 3.39 -67.30 10.19
N CYS A 86 3.98 -67.17 9.00
CA CYS A 86 3.28 -66.66 7.85
C CYS A 86 2.23 -67.67 7.38
N ALA A 87 0.96 -67.28 7.34
CA ALA A 87 -0.10 -68.18 6.90
C ALA A 87 -0.03 -68.56 5.40
N ALA A 88 0.85 -67.93 4.60
CA ALA A 88 1.07 -68.29 3.20
C ALA A 88 2.20 -69.32 2.98
N CYS A 89 3.33 -69.17 3.67
CA CYS A 89 4.54 -69.96 3.42
C CYS A 89 5.15 -70.60 4.68
N SER A 90 4.54 -70.41 5.84
CA SER A 90 4.98 -70.92 7.15
C SER A 90 6.32 -70.38 7.65
N ALA A 91 6.89 -69.35 7.01
CA ALA A 91 8.08 -68.68 7.51
C ALA A 91 7.82 -68.03 8.89
N PRO A 92 8.77 -68.07 9.83
CA PRO A 92 8.58 -67.52 11.17
C PRO A 92 8.58 -65.99 11.18
N LYS A 93 7.76 -65.39 12.04
CA LYS A 93 7.70 -63.93 12.24
C LYS A 93 9.03 -63.34 12.68
N THR A 94 9.85 -64.10 13.41
CA THR A 94 11.17 -63.67 13.90
C THR A 94 12.14 -63.26 12.79
N GLU A 95 11.89 -63.68 11.55
CA GLU A 95 12.68 -63.32 10.37
C GLU A 95 12.05 -62.15 9.57
N SER A 96 10.95 -61.57 10.06
CA SER A 96 10.32 -60.38 9.50
C SER A 96 11.16 -59.13 9.81
N GLU A 97 11.47 -58.36 8.76
CA GLU A 97 12.19 -57.10 8.88
C GLU A 97 11.27 -55.86 8.82
N PHE A 98 10.00 -56.02 8.42
CA PHE A 98 9.08 -54.91 8.14
C PHE A 98 7.70 -55.15 8.71
N GLU A 99 7.08 -54.07 9.16
CA GLU A 99 5.66 -53.99 9.49
C GLU A 99 4.89 -53.18 8.44
N TYR A 100 3.57 -53.23 8.50
CA TYR A 100 2.69 -52.44 7.66
C TYR A 100 3.11 -50.97 7.63
N GLY A 101 3.15 -50.42 6.42
CA GLY A 101 3.57 -49.04 6.15
C GLY A 101 5.08 -48.81 6.13
N MET A 102 5.91 -49.78 6.53
CA MET A 102 7.36 -49.68 6.37
C MET A 102 7.79 -50.03 4.94
N ARG A 103 8.84 -49.37 4.45
CA ARG A 103 9.46 -49.67 3.14
C ARG A 103 10.98 -49.74 3.28
N LYS A 104 11.63 -50.60 2.49
CA LYS A 104 13.08 -50.55 2.28
C LYS A 104 13.42 -49.23 1.58
N ARG A 105 14.26 -48.38 2.18
CA ARG A 105 14.89 -47.26 1.47
C ARG A 105 15.68 -47.87 0.31
N LYS A 106 15.47 -47.40 -0.93
CA LYS A 106 16.44 -47.68 -1.99
C LYS A 106 17.70 -46.93 -1.60
N ALA A 107 18.81 -47.64 -1.38
CA ALA A 107 20.11 -47.03 -1.30
C ALA A 107 20.39 -46.39 -2.67
N GLU A 108 20.14 -45.09 -2.79
CA GLU A 108 20.83 -44.28 -3.80
C GLU A 108 22.32 -44.28 -3.43
N ASP A 109 23.14 -44.47 -4.46
CA ASP A 109 24.59 -44.56 -4.43
C ASP A 109 25.24 -43.39 -3.67
N SER A 110 25.31 -43.51 -2.35
CA SER A 110 26.18 -42.73 -1.50
C SER A 110 26.76 -43.70 -0.49
N GLY A 111 28.03 -44.05 -0.71
CA GLY A 111 28.76 -44.94 0.18
C GLY A 111 28.77 -44.38 1.61
N LYS A 112 27.91 -44.93 2.45
CA LYS A 112 28.09 -44.91 3.89
C LYS A 112 27.37 -46.09 4.51
N ASP A 113 28.18 -46.97 5.08
CA ASP A 113 27.79 -48.08 5.92
C ASP A 113 27.08 -47.56 7.17
N THR A 114 25.76 -47.77 7.23
CA THR A 114 24.98 -47.91 8.47
C THR A 114 23.71 -48.72 8.19
N THR A 115 23.53 -49.82 8.91
CA THR A 115 22.25 -50.50 9.10
C THR A 115 21.29 -49.56 9.82
N ASP A 116 20.42 -48.89 9.07
CA ASP A 116 19.40 -47.98 9.64
C ASP A 116 18.02 -48.32 9.05
N LEU A 117 17.26 -49.11 9.81
CA LEU A 117 15.89 -49.53 9.50
C LEU A 117 14.89 -48.66 10.28
N SER A 118 13.78 -48.36 9.61
CA SER A 118 12.57 -47.68 10.09
C SER A 118 12.58 -46.14 10.07
N GLU A 119 11.82 -45.60 9.12
CA GLU A 119 11.06 -44.37 9.30
C GLU A 119 9.63 -44.73 8.90
N THR A 120 8.65 -44.48 9.77
CA THR A 120 7.24 -44.51 9.36
C THR A 120 7.08 -43.37 8.37
N ALA A 121 6.62 -43.66 7.15
CA ALA A 121 6.35 -42.59 6.20
C ALA A 121 5.36 -41.60 6.83
N ASP A 122 5.85 -40.40 7.16
CA ASP A 122 5.00 -39.25 7.43
C ASP A 122 4.11 -39.08 6.20
N ILE A 123 2.81 -39.16 6.43
CA ILE A 123 1.78 -38.98 5.42
C ILE A 123 1.80 -37.48 5.09
N GLU A 124 2.44 -37.12 3.98
CA GLU A 124 2.15 -35.85 3.33
C GLU A 124 0.66 -35.85 2.96
N GLU A 125 -0.06 -34.91 3.58
CA GLU A 125 -1.45 -34.58 3.29
C GLU A 125 -1.58 -34.12 1.84
N GLU A 126 -2.09 -34.97 0.95
CA GLU A 126 -2.75 -34.49 -0.28
C GLU A 126 -4.04 -35.26 -0.57
N ASP A 127 -5.09 -34.46 -0.79
CA ASP A 127 -6.41 -34.76 -1.34
C ASP A 127 -7.46 -35.46 -0.46
N SER A 128 -7.94 -34.70 0.53
CA SER A 128 -9.35 -34.76 0.92
C SER A 128 -10.23 -34.19 -0.19
N VAL A 129 -10.76 -35.06 -1.06
CA VAL A 129 -11.82 -34.70 -2.02
C VAL A 129 -13.12 -34.44 -1.24
N ARG A 130 -13.48 -33.15 -1.12
CA ARG A 130 -14.76 -32.68 -0.61
C ARG A 130 -15.78 -32.70 -1.74
N TRP A 131 -16.73 -33.63 -1.68
CA TRP A 131 -17.95 -33.56 -2.49
C TRP A 131 -18.88 -32.48 -1.91
N GLN A 132 -19.16 -31.46 -2.70
CA GLN A 132 -20.32 -30.59 -2.49
C GLN A 132 -21.12 -30.53 -3.79
N ASP A 133 -22.26 -31.23 -3.76
CA ASP A 133 -23.39 -30.95 -4.61
C ASP A 133 -24.09 -29.69 -4.08
N THR A 134 -24.21 -28.67 -4.92
CA THR A 134 -25.37 -27.76 -4.92
C THR A 134 -25.73 -27.43 -6.35
N GLY A 135 -26.99 -27.69 -6.67
CA GLY A 135 -27.57 -27.50 -7.99
C GLY A 135 -27.74 -26.03 -8.41
N ASN A 136 -28.00 -25.92 -9.71
CA ASN A 136 -28.43 -24.74 -10.47
C ASN A 136 -29.32 -23.77 -9.69
N ASP A 137 -29.02 -22.48 -9.84
CA ASP A 137 -30.04 -21.47 -10.17
C ASP A 137 -29.41 -20.44 -11.12
N ASP A 138 -30.12 -20.18 -12.20
CA ASP A 138 -29.78 -19.27 -13.30
C ASP A 138 -29.88 -17.80 -12.85
N ASN A 139 -28.91 -16.96 -13.27
CA ASN A 139 -29.11 -15.58 -13.74
C ASN A 139 -27.74 -14.91 -14.01
N ASP A 140 -27.26 -15.01 -15.25
CA ASP A 140 -26.04 -14.33 -15.73
C ASP A 140 -26.36 -12.88 -16.14
N PHE A 141 -25.80 -11.94 -15.37
CA PHE A 141 -25.73 -10.52 -15.67
C PHE A 141 -24.26 -10.18 -15.93
N SER A 142 -24.01 -9.73 -17.15
CA SER A 142 -22.72 -9.27 -17.68
C SER A 142 -21.93 -8.34 -16.75
N SER A 143 -20.66 -8.66 -16.52
CA SER A 143 -19.56 -7.69 -16.54
C SER A 143 -18.19 -8.37 -16.61
N GLY A 144 -17.28 -7.72 -17.34
CA GLY A 144 -16.08 -8.29 -17.91
C GLY A 144 -14.93 -8.52 -16.93
N HIS A 145 -14.19 -9.59 -17.22
CA HIS A 145 -12.89 -9.85 -16.64
C HIS A 145 -11.78 -9.18 -17.44
N VAL A 146 -10.93 -8.45 -16.73
CA VAL A 146 -9.56 -8.12 -17.14
C VAL A 146 -8.65 -8.90 -16.23
N ASN A 147 -7.84 -9.80 -16.79
CA ASN A 147 -6.68 -10.35 -16.09
C ASN A 147 -5.45 -10.11 -16.95
N ALA A 148 -4.43 -9.53 -16.31
CA ALA A 148 -3.07 -9.58 -16.76
C ALA A 148 -2.50 -10.96 -16.36
N ASP A 149 -1.79 -11.62 -17.27
CA ASP A 149 -0.38 -11.81 -16.98
C ASP A 149 0.49 -12.01 -18.22
N THR A 150 1.74 -11.69 -17.93
CA THR A 150 2.97 -11.47 -18.68
C THR A 150 3.42 -12.40 -19.82
N LYS A 151 4.19 -11.75 -20.71
CA LYS A 151 5.31 -12.20 -21.57
C LYS A 151 5.00 -12.99 -22.85
N HIS A 152 5.07 -12.27 -23.97
CA HIS A 152 5.96 -12.63 -25.07
C HIS A 152 6.33 -11.40 -25.91
N GLY A 153 7.62 -11.25 -26.20
CA GLY A 153 8.15 -10.13 -26.97
C GLY A 153 7.70 -10.14 -28.43
N PHE A 154 7.30 -8.97 -28.93
CA PHE A 154 7.17 -8.74 -30.37
C PHE A 154 7.41 -7.26 -30.74
N ASP A 155 8.41 -7.10 -31.60
CA ASP A 155 8.99 -5.93 -32.26
C ASP A 155 8.15 -4.64 -32.38
N TRP A 156 8.50 -3.60 -31.60
CA TRP A 156 7.83 -2.29 -31.54
C TRP A 156 8.29 -1.27 -32.60
N LYS A 157 9.22 -1.64 -33.50
CA LYS A 157 9.90 -0.68 -34.39
C LYS A 157 9.07 -0.10 -35.55
N LYS A 158 7.75 -0.30 -35.67
CA LYS A 158 7.02 0.14 -36.89
C LYS A 158 5.64 0.79 -36.73
N LYS A 159 5.21 1.22 -35.55
CA LYS A 159 3.90 1.93 -35.42
C LYS A 159 3.90 3.06 -34.37
N LEU A 160 4.92 3.93 -34.40
CA LEU A 160 4.96 5.19 -33.66
C LEU A 160 5.16 6.40 -34.59
N VAL A 161 4.58 6.37 -35.80
CA VAL A 161 4.74 7.46 -36.80
C VAL A 161 3.44 8.22 -37.08
N ALA A 162 2.27 7.72 -36.65
CA ALA A 162 0.99 8.31 -37.07
C ALA A 162 0.27 9.21 -36.04
N ALA A 163 0.83 9.41 -34.84
CA ALA A 163 0.29 10.36 -33.84
C ALA A 163 1.32 11.38 -33.31
N LEU A 164 2.57 11.33 -33.80
CA LEU A 164 3.61 12.33 -33.57
C LEU A 164 3.97 13.11 -34.84
N GLY A 165 3.61 12.61 -36.03
CA GLY A 165 3.86 13.27 -37.32
C GLY A 165 3.06 14.55 -37.56
N GLY A 166 1.95 14.77 -36.85
CA GLY A 166 1.17 16.02 -36.91
C GLY A 166 1.71 17.11 -35.98
N CYS A 167 2.37 16.72 -34.89
CA CYS A 167 2.99 17.65 -33.95
C CYS A 167 4.40 18.06 -34.39
N ILE A 168 5.15 17.23 -35.12
CA ILE A 168 6.49 17.59 -35.64
C ILE A 168 6.48 18.86 -36.52
N PRO A 169 5.59 19.05 -37.51
CA PRO A 169 5.56 20.30 -38.27
C PRO A 169 5.11 21.48 -37.43
N LEU A 170 4.21 21.27 -36.46
CA LEU A 170 3.78 22.31 -35.52
C LEU A 170 4.92 22.71 -34.56
N PHE A 171 5.65 21.76 -34.00
CA PHE A 171 6.82 21.97 -33.14
C PHE A 171 7.99 22.55 -33.93
N ALA A 172 8.21 22.13 -35.18
CA ALA A 172 9.23 22.73 -36.04
C ALA A 172 8.85 24.17 -36.43
N LEU A 173 7.57 24.44 -36.68
CA LEU A 173 7.06 25.78 -36.94
C LEU A 173 7.17 26.67 -35.69
N LEU A 174 6.78 26.17 -34.51
CA LEU A 174 6.98 26.87 -33.24
C LEU A 174 8.47 27.09 -32.95
N ALA A 175 9.33 26.07 -33.07
CA ALA A 175 10.77 26.21 -32.88
C ALA A 175 11.40 27.21 -33.86
N PHE A 176 10.91 27.28 -35.10
CA PHE A 176 11.34 28.26 -36.11
C PHE A 176 10.86 29.68 -35.80
N LEU A 177 9.59 29.83 -35.37
CA LEU A 177 9.03 31.11 -34.97
C LEU A 177 9.70 31.67 -33.71
N PHE A 178 10.10 30.79 -32.79
CA PHE A 178 10.79 31.12 -31.54
C PHE A 178 12.33 31.01 -31.62
N TRP A 179 12.90 30.74 -32.80
CA TRP A 179 14.35 30.67 -32.98
C TRP A 179 14.97 32.07 -32.83
N PRO A 180 15.99 32.25 -31.98
CA PRO A 180 16.61 33.55 -31.77
C PRO A 180 17.37 34.01 -33.02
N VAL A 181 17.02 35.18 -33.52
CA VAL A 181 17.72 35.92 -34.58
C VAL A 181 18.39 37.12 -33.93
N LYS A 182 19.63 37.39 -34.36
CA LYS A 182 20.39 38.56 -33.93
C LYS A 182 20.25 39.64 -34.99
N GLU A 183 19.91 40.84 -34.55
CA GLU A 183 19.72 42.01 -35.39
C GLU A 183 20.47 43.18 -34.76
N GLU A 184 21.18 43.94 -35.61
CA GLU A 184 21.84 45.16 -35.18
C GLU A 184 20.85 46.30 -35.35
N ILE A 185 20.45 46.88 -34.23
CA ILE A 185 19.60 48.07 -34.17
C ILE A 185 20.40 49.24 -33.63
N ARG A 186 19.97 50.45 -33.93
CA ARG A 186 20.67 51.66 -33.47
C ARG A 186 19.76 52.51 -32.62
N VAL A 187 20.36 53.14 -31.62
CA VAL A 187 19.66 54.11 -30.77
C VAL A 187 19.22 55.29 -31.63
N SER A 188 17.91 55.53 -31.65
CA SER A 188 17.23 56.58 -32.41
C SER A 188 16.74 57.73 -31.54
N GLY A 189 16.53 57.48 -30.23
CA GLY A 189 16.08 58.49 -29.28
C GLY A 189 16.03 57.97 -27.85
N PHE A 190 15.53 58.81 -26.95
CA PHE A 190 15.44 58.52 -25.52
C PHE A 190 14.13 59.06 -24.94
N SER A 191 13.64 58.44 -23.87
CA SER A 191 12.64 59.04 -23.00
C SER A 191 12.89 58.67 -21.55
N TRP A 192 12.32 59.46 -20.65
CA TRP A 192 12.47 59.28 -19.22
C TRP A 192 11.23 59.77 -18.48
N ALA A 193 10.96 59.16 -17.32
CA ALA A 193 9.93 59.58 -16.39
C ALA A 193 10.48 59.51 -14.96
N ARG A 194 10.22 60.55 -14.17
CA ARG A 194 10.58 60.63 -12.76
C ARG A 194 9.37 61.11 -11.95
N ASN A 195 9.23 60.62 -10.73
CA ASN A 195 8.18 61.07 -9.82
C ASN A 195 8.70 61.20 -8.40
N ILE A 196 8.43 62.34 -7.77
CA ILE A 196 8.62 62.52 -6.33
C ILE A 196 7.24 62.42 -5.67
N THR A 197 7.10 61.49 -4.73
CA THR A 197 5.93 61.45 -3.84
C THR A 197 6.25 62.19 -2.56
N VAL A 198 5.50 63.25 -2.30
CA VAL A 198 5.52 63.95 -1.02
C VAL A 198 4.48 63.31 -0.09
N GLU A 199 4.93 62.93 1.09
CA GLU A 199 4.07 62.44 2.17
C GLU A 199 3.83 63.55 3.19
N GLU A 200 2.63 63.59 3.75
CA GLU A 200 2.28 64.45 4.89
C GLU A 200 2.00 63.58 6.13
N GLU A 201 2.42 64.06 7.29
CA GLU A 201 2.17 63.41 8.57
C GLU A 201 0.77 63.76 9.08
N LYS A 202 -0.09 62.74 9.20
CA LYS A 202 -1.46 62.88 9.70
C LYS A 202 -1.67 62.08 10.97
N THR A 203 -2.43 62.66 11.88
CA THR A 203 -2.86 62.00 13.13
C THR A 203 -4.11 61.15 12.88
N PHE A 204 -4.07 59.90 13.32
CA PHE A 204 -5.16 58.94 13.22
C PHE A 204 -5.60 58.44 14.59
N ASP A 205 -6.91 58.27 14.76
CA ASP A 205 -7.51 57.59 15.91
C ASP A 205 -7.51 56.09 15.70
N GLU A 206 -6.78 55.36 16.55
CA GLU A 206 -6.68 53.91 16.53
C GLU A 206 -7.01 53.31 17.90
N SER A 207 -7.18 51.99 17.92
CA SER A 207 -7.34 51.27 19.19
C SER A 207 -6.76 49.87 19.14
N GLY A 208 -6.22 49.42 20.27
CA GLY A 208 -5.57 48.12 20.38
C GLY A 208 -5.42 47.65 21.82
N TRP A 209 -4.95 46.41 21.98
CA TRP A 209 -4.62 45.82 23.29
C TRP A 209 -3.22 46.23 23.79
N SER A 210 -2.51 47.01 22.99
CA SER A 210 -1.19 47.59 23.29
C SER A 210 -1.04 48.90 22.53
N VAL A 211 -0.24 49.82 23.07
CA VAL A 211 0.02 51.13 22.48
C VAL A 211 1.40 51.12 21.80
N PRO A 212 1.52 51.51 20.53
CA PRO A 212 2.81 51.69 19.86
C PRO A 212 3.67 52.79 20.52
N THR A 213 4.98 52.81 20.27
CA THR A 213 5.93 53.74 20.91
C THR A 213 5.54 55.22 20.80
N ASP A 214 5.00 55.62 19.64
CA ASP A 214 4.61 57.01 19.34
C ASP A 214 3.10 57.27 19.53
N GLY A 215 2.36 56.30 20.08
CA GLY A 215 0.93 56.41 20.34
C GLY A 215 0.61 57.25 21.58
N ARG A 216 -0.34 58.17 21.44
CA ARG A 216 -0.82 59.06 22.51
C ARG A 216 -2.20 58.60 22.97
N VAL A 217 -2.26 57.91 24.11
CA VAL A 217 -3.52 57.40 24.67
C VAL A 217 -4.43 58.54 25.11
N TYR A 218 -5.68 58.51 24.69
CA TYR A 218 -6.72 59.43 25.14
C TYR A 218 -7.87 58.74 25.90
N ASP A 219 -8.07 57.42 25.72
CA ASP A 219 -9.05 56.63 26.47
C ASP A 219 -8.54 55.20 26.71
N GLU A 220 -8.93 54.62 27.84
CA GLU A 220 -8.63 53.23 28.19
C GLU A 220 -9.84 52.59 28.87
N ARG A 221 -10.20 51.37 28.46
CA ARG A 221 -11.32 50.66 29.06
C ARG A 221 -11.18 49.15 28.97
N VAL A 222 -11.73 48.47 29.97
CA VAL A 222 -11.75 47.01 30.01
C VAL A 222 -12.78 46.50 29.03
N GLU A 223 -12.32 45.79 28.02
CA GLU A 223 -13.17 45.20 26.97
C GLU A 223 -12.92 43.70 26.85
N LEU A 224 -13.87 43.01 26.22
CA LEU A 224 -13.74 41.60 25.89
C LEU A 224 -12.65 41.45 24.81
N LYS A 225 -11.55 40.78 25.17
CA LYS A 225 -10.42 40.52 24.25
C LYS A 225 -10.66 39.31 23.39
N GLU A 226 -10.95 38.18 24.02
CA GLU A 226 -11.17 36.92 23.34
C GLU A 226 -11.91 35.92 24.23
N TYR A 227 -12.30 34.79 23.65
CA TYR A 227 -12.77 33.63 24.39
C TYR A 227 -11.70 32.56 24.35
N ILE A 228 -11.32 32.04 25.52
CA ILE A 228 -10.45 30.88 25.63
C ILE A 228 -11.28 29.63 25.90
N THR A 229 -10.86 28.51 25.33
CA THR A 229 -11.50 27.22 25.58
C THR A 229 -10.89 26.59 26.83
N VAL A 230 -11.70 26.39 27.87
CA VAL A 230 -11.26 25.77 29.14
C VAL A 230 -12.00 24.46 29.37
N LEU A 231 -11.31 23.48 29.96
CA LEU A 231 -11.92 22.25 30.42
C LEU A 231 -12.96 22.59 31.49
N ASP A 232 -14.21 22.16 31.27
CA ASP A 232 -15.31 22.41 32.20
C ASP A 232 -15.50 21.22 33.15
N HIS A 233 -15.77 20.05 32.57
CA HIS A 233 -15.94 18.80 33.31
C HIS A 233 -15.72 17.59 32.40
N TYR A 234 -15.81 16.39 32.96
CA TYR A 234 -15.88 15.14 32.21
C TYR A 234 -17.30 14.59 32.25
N GLU A 235 -17.82 14.18 31.10
CA GLU A 235 -19.08 13.46 31.00
C GLU A 235 -18.83 11.97 30.77
N THR A 236 -19.65 11.12 31.40
CA THR A 236 -19.62 9.69 31.17
C THR A 236 -20.49 9.35 29.98
N VAL A 237 -19.87 8.88 28.90
CA VAL A 237 -20.54 8.40 27.70
C VAL A 237 -20.39 6.88 27.64
N TYR A 238 -21.47 6.20 27.27
CA TYR A 238 -21.46 4.76 27.06
C TYR A 238 -21.10 4.46 25.61
N GLU A 239 -19.99 3.76 25.41
CA GLU A 239 -19.56 3.29 24.10
C GLU A 239 -19.86 1.80 23.94
N THR A 240 -20.40 1.43 22.79
CA THR A 240 -20.65 0.01 22.50
C THR A 240 -19.34 -0.66 22.11
N ARG A 241 -18.94 -1.68 22.87
CA ARG A 241 -17.78 -2.51 22.60
C ARG A 241 -18.16 -3.96 22.38
N THR A 242 -17.26 -4.71 21.78
CA THR A 242 -17.44 -6.13 21.49
C THR A 242 -16.39 -6.98 22.21
N ARG A 243 -16.76 -8.20 22.57
CA ARG A 243 -15.84 -9.23 23.03
C ARG A 243 -16.23 -10.59 22.47
N GLN A 244 -15.24 -11.45 22.21
CA GLN A 244 -15.50 -12.85 21.87
C GLN A 244 -15.71 -13.65 23.14
N VAL A 245 -16.83 -14.37 23.22
CA VAL A 245 -17.11 -15.29 24.32
C VAL A 245 -17.35 -16.68 23.74
N ILE A 246 -16.91 -17.72 24.45
CA ILE A 246 -17.18 -19.11 24.05
C ILE A 246 -18.69 -19.31 24.05
N SER A 247 -19.23 -19.71 22.90
CA SER A 247 -20.64 -20.01 22.70
C SER A 247 -20.95 -21.44 23.10
N HIS A 248 -20.20 -22.39 22.54
CA HIS A 248 -20.28 -23.83 22.79
C HIS A 248 -19.00 -24.51 22.28
N TYR A 249 -18.94 -25.83 22.38
CA TYR A 249 -17.88 -26.64 21.79
C TYR A 249 -18.47 -27.54 20.71
N ASP A 250 -17.80 -27.59 19.57
CA ASP A 250 -18.08 -28.57 18.52
C ASP A 250 -17.21 -29.81 18.75
N THR A 251 -17.81 -30.98 18.52
CA THR A 251 -17.07 -32.25 18.56
C THR A 251 -16.58 -32.58 17.17
N GLN A 252 -15.28 -32.57 16.97
CA GLN A 252 -14.64 -33.05 15.75
C GLN A 252 -14.12 -34.46 15.97
N THR A 253 -14.33 -35.34 14.99
CA THR A 253 -13.84 -36.72 15.02
C THR A 253 -12.80 -36.91 13.93
N SER A 254 -11.57 -37.28 14.30
CA SER A 254 -10.55 -37.75 13.38
C SER A 254 -10.37 -39.27 13.52
N TYR A 255 -9.72 -39.89 12.54
CA TYR A 255 -9.49 -41.34 12.53
C TYR A 255 -8.02 -41.62 12.26
N VAL A 256 -7.45 -42.57 12.99
CA VAL A 256 -6.04 -42.94 12.90
C VAL A 256 -5.94 -44.39 12.42
N ASP A 257 -5.17 -44.66 11.38
CA ASP A 257 -4.89 -46.03 10.90
C ASP A 257 -4.05 -46.77 11.94
N ASN A 258 -4.53 -47.92 12.42
CA ASN A 258 -3.80 -48.75 13.38
C ASN A 258 -2.82 -49.72 12.70
N GLY A 259 -2.85 -49.84 11.37
CA GLY A 259 -1.94 -50.66 10.58
C GLY A 259 -2.22 -52.16 10.60
N ASN A 260 -3.38 -52.58 11.11
CA ASN A 260 -3.84 -53.97 11.16
C ASN A 260 -5.25 -54.13 10.56
N GLY A 261 -5.64 -53.22 9.67
CA GLY A 261 -6.97 -53.20 9.05
C GLY A 261 -8.03 -52.52 9.89
N THR A 262 -7.69 -51.96 11.05
CA THR A 262 -8.59 -51.18 11.91
C THR A 262 -8.16 -49.71 12.01
N PHE A 263 -9.10 -48.84 12.37
CA PHE A 263 -8.86 -47.43 12.63
C PHE A 263 -9.39 -47.03 14.01
N THR A 264 -8.75 -46.07 14.67
CA THR A 264 -9.22 -45.53 15.96
C THR A 264 -9.84 -44.15 15.78
N ALA A 265 -11.10 -43.96 16.21
CA ALA A 265 -11.75 -42.66 16.21
C ALA A 265 -11.32 -41.82 17.42
N LYS A 266 -10.78 -40.62 17.16
CA LYS A 266 -10.37 -39.64 18.18
C LYS A 266 -11.33 -38.46 18.15
N THR A 267 -11.94 -38.16 19.28
CA THR A 267 -12.87 -37.03 19.41
C THR A 267 -12.20 -35.87 20.16
N THR A 268 -12.29 -34.67 19.58
CA THR A 268 -11.72 -33.45 20.15
C THR A 268 -12.80 -32.38 20.22
N GLN A 269 -12.87 -31.68 21.35
CA GLN A 269 -13.78 -30.54 21.52
C GLN A 269 -13.07 -29.26 21.10
N VAL A 270 -13.66 -28.54 20.15
CA VAL A 270 -13.13 -27.28 19.61
C VAL A 270 -14.08 -26.14 20.02
N PRO A 271 -13.59 -25.07 20.68
CA PRO A 271 -14.45 -23.97 21.11
C PRO A 271 -14.94 -23.15 19.92
N VAL A 272 -16.24 -22.88 19.89
CA VAL A 272 -16.90 -21.98 18.94
C VAL A 272 -17.22 -20.68 19.67
N TYR A 273 -16.79 -19.55 19.10
CA TYR A 273 -16.96 -18.22 19.71
C TYR A 273 -18.16 -17.48 19.11
N LYS A 274 -18.76 -16.60 19.92
CA LYS A 274 -19.74 -15.60 19.45
C LYS A 274 -19.34 -14.21 19.92
N THR A 275 -19.70 -13.21 19.12
CA THR A 275 -19.53 -11.81 19.47
C THR A 275 -20.61 -11.36 20.45
N GLU A 276 -20.22 -10.87 21.61
CA GLU A 276 -21.10 -10.22 22.59
C GLU A 276 -20.86 -8.71 22.57
N TYR A 277 -21.94 -7.94 22.62
CA TYR A 277 -21.91 -6.48 22.68
C TYR A 277 -22.19 -6.01 24.11
N TYR A 278 -21.42 -5.05 24.61
CA TYR A 278 -21.63 -4.45 25.92
C TYR A 278 -21.36 -2.94 25.88
N GLN A 279 -21.93 -2.21 26.83
CA GLN A 279 -21.70 -0.78 26.99
C GLN A 279 -20.54 -0.57 27.96
N GLU A 280 -19.52 0.16 27.55
CA GLU A 280 -18.40 0.55 28.39
C GLU A 280 -18.48 2.05 28.73
N PRO A 281 -18.48 2.44 30.02
CA PRO A 281 -18.49 3.85 30.41
C PRO A 281 -17.11 4.47 30.18
N VAL A 282 -17.04 5.52 29.37
CA VAL A 282 -15.83 6.27 29.05
C VAL A 282 -16.02 7.74 29.45
N GLN A 283 -15.01 8.34 30.08
CA GLN A 283 -15.01 9.76 30.42
C GLN A 283 -14.55 10.59 29.22
N LYS A 284 -15.38 11.53 28.75
CA LYS A 284 -15.03 12.48 27.68
C LYS A 284 -14.99 13.90 28.23
N PRO A 285 -13.95 14.70 27.90
CA PRO A 285 -13.87 16.08 28.37
C PRO A 285 -14.87 16.96 27.62
N VAL A 286 -15.60 17.78 28.39
CA VAL A 286 -16.47 18.83 27.88
C VAL A 286 -15.80 20.18 28.14
N TYR A 287 -15.77 21.03 27.13
CA TYR A 287 -15.13 22.33 27.18
C TYR A 287 -16.17 23.45 27.14
N ARG A 288 -15.85 24.58 27.79
CA ARG A 288 -16.64 25.81 27.68
C ARG A 288 -15.78 27.00 27.28
N GLN A 289 -16.42 27.98 26.64
CA GLN A 289 -15.79 29.25 26.31
C GLN A 289 -15.78 30.15 27.54
N GLN A 290 -14.61 30.64 27.93
CA GLN A 290 -14.45 31.58 29.03
C GLN A 290 -13.99 32.93 28.47
N PRO A 291 -14.74 34.03 28.71
CA PRO A 291 -14.35 35.35 28.25
C PRO A 291 -13.09 35.82 28.99
N VAL A 292 -12.12 36.34 28.24
CA VAL A 292 -10.94 37.02 28.76
C VAL A 292 -11.10 38.51 28.46
N TYR A 293 -11.09 39.29 29.53
CA TYR A 293 -11.11 40.75 29.45
C TYR A 293 -9.69 41.28 29.56
N ASP A 294 -9.42 42.35 28.83
CA ASP A 294 -8.15 43.06 28.88
C ASP A 294 -8.39 44.55 28.71
N THR A 295 -7.37 45.37 28.93
CA THR A 295 -7.48 46.82 28.74
C THR A 295 -7.28 47.14 27.27
N ARG A 296 -8.30 47.71 26.62
CA ARG A 296 -8.20 48.26 25.28
C ARG A 296 -7.85 49.75 25.38
N TYR A 297 -6.79 50.13 24.69
CA TYR A 297 -6.33 51.51 24.59
C TYR A 297 -6.85 52.13 23.30
N TYR A 298 -7.29 53.37 23.41
CA TYR A 298 -7.66 54.25 22.31
C TYR A 298 -6.64 55.37 22.27
N TYR A 299 -5.96 55.51 21.14
CA TYR A 299 -4.82 56.40 21.02
C TYR A 299 -4.80 57.10 19.68
N GLU A 300 -4.21 58.29 19.68
CA GLU A 300 -3.81 59.01 18.48
C GLU A 300 -2.40 58.57 18.07
N ILE A 301 -2.17 58.32 16.79
CA ILE A 301 -0.83 58.04 16.25
C ILE A 301 -0.62 58.77 14.93
N ASP A 302 0.59 59.24 14.70
CA ASP A 302 0.95 59.94 13.48
C ASP A 302 1.48 58.96 12.43
N HIS A 303 0.88 59.00 11.23
CA HIS A 303 1.32 58.21 10.09
C HIS A 303 1.63 59.12 8.91
N TRP A 304 2.66 58.75 8.15
CA TRP A 304 2.99 59.39 6.88
C TRP A 304 2.07 58.85 5.79
N VAL A 305 1.34 59.76 5.15
CA VAL A 305 0.38 59.43 4.09
C VAL A 305 0.77 60.19 2.84
N ASN A 306 0.68 59.54 1.68
CA ASN A 306 0.90 60.21 0.41
C ASN A 306 -0.04 61.43 0.28
N LYS A 307 0.54 62.61 0.07
CA LYS A 307 -0.20 63.86 -0.16
C LYS A 307 -0.35 64.11 -1.65
N GLU A 308 0.79 64.20 -2.35
CA GLU A 308 0.85 64.63 -3.74
C GLU A 308 2.07 64.03 -4.45
N ASP A 309 1.93 63.86 -5.77
CA ASP A 309 2.96 63.35 -6.67
C ASP A 309 3.40 64.47 -7.62
N TYR A 310 4.72 64.61 -7.80
CA TYR A 310 5.35 65.61 -8.67
C TYR A 310 6.06 64.90 -9.84
N PRO A 311 5.34 64.60 -10.93
CA PRO A 311 5.92 63.93 -12.08
C PRO A 311 6.74 64.90 -12.94
N SER A 312 7.79 64.39 -13.57
CA SER A 312 8.53 64.98 -14.69
C SER A 312 8.80 63.91 -15.75
N SER A 313 8.84 64.31 -17.02
CA SER A 313 9.13 63.40 -18.13
C SER A 313 9.67 64.18 -19.33
N GLY A 314 10.46 63.51 -20.17
CA GLY A 314 11.02 64.10 -21.39
C GLY A 314 11.39 63.05 -22.44
N ASN A 315 11.63 63.51 -23.67
CA ASN A 315 12.11 62.69 -24.80
C ASN A 315 13.55 63.08 -25.20
N ASP A 316 14.34 63.47 -24.21
CA ASP A 316 15.72 63.94 -24.31
C ASP A 316 16.61 63.18 -23.31
N GLN A 317 17.89 63.53 -23.24
CA GLN A 317 18.82 63.00 -22.23
C GLN A 317 19.11 64.01 -21.11
N ASP A 318 18.13 64.82 -20.73
CA ASP A 318 18.26 65.81 -19.63
C ASP A 318 17.23 65.56 -18.51
N PRO A 319 17.32 64.41 -17.80
CA PRO A 319 16.35 64.06 -16.78
C PRO A 319 16.51 64.93 -15.53
N TYR A 320 15.43 65.57 -15.13
CA TYR A 320 15.36 66.39 -13.92
C TYR A 320 14.25 65.91 -12.99
N TRP A 321 14.41 66.18 -11.71
CA TRP A 321 13.37 65.98 -10.71
C TRP A 321 12.46 67.20 -10.67
N ASN A 322 11.15 67.01 -10.73
CA ASN A 322 10.19 68.11 -10.54
C ASN A 322 10.15 68.51 -9.06
N GLU A 323 11.04 69.43 -8.68
CA GLU A 323 11.13 69.98 -7.33
C GLU A 323 10.32 71.28 -7.16
N ASP A 324 9.28 71.48 -7.99
CA ASP A 324 8.35 72.62 -7.88
C ASP A 324 7.34 72.42 -6.74
N TYR A 325 7.88 72.24 -5.53
CA TYR A 325 7.14 72.15 -4.29
C TYR A 325 7.90 72.85 -3.16
N THR A 326 7.15 73.26 -2.14
CA THR A 326 7.72 73.76 -0.89
C THR A 326 7.18 72.90 0.23
N LEU A 327 8.05 72.13 0.87
CA LEU A 327 7.66 71.26 1.98
C LEU A 327 7.22 72.10 3.18
N GLU A 328 6.04 71.78 3.71
CA GLU A 328 5.61 72.28 5.01
C GLU A 328 6.29 71.52 6.17
N GLU A 329 6.10 71.98 7.42
CA GLU A 329 6.74 71.41 8.62
C GLU A 329 6.45 69.91 8.81
N LYS A 330 5.27 69.44 8.36
CA LYS A 330 4.81 68.05 8.47
C LYS A 330 4.84 67.30 7.14
N GLU A 331 5.66 67.73 6.22
CA GLU A 331 5.80 67.10 4.90
C GLU A 331 7.21 66.61 4.68
N ARG A 332 7.32 65.53 3.91
CA ARG A 332 8.62 64.99 3.51
C ARG A 332 8.61 64.48 2.08
N ASP A 333 9.72 64.69 1.41
CA ASP A 333 10.12 63.92 0.24
C ASP A 333 10.68 62.58 0.75
N THR A 334 10.16 61.46 0.27
CA THR A 334 10.63 60.15 0.72
C THR A 334 10.72 59.14 -0.42
N LYS A 335 9.72 59.09 -1.30
CA LYS A 335 9.72 58.11 -2.39
C LYS A 335 10.02 58.83 -3.69
N ARG A 336 11.14 58.44 -4.31
CA ARG A 336 11.54 58.86 -5.64
C ARG A 336 11.50 57.65 -6.57
N ALA A 337 10.74 57.76 -7.66
CA ALA A 337 10.64 56.75 -8.70
C ALA A 337 11.24 57.29 -10.00
N GLU A 338 12.00 56.47 -10.72
CA GLU A 338 12.64 56.84 -11.99
C GLU A 338 12.62 55.68 -12.99
N GLU A 339 12.33 55.99 -14.24
CA GLU A 339 12.26 55.06 -15.36
C GLU A 339 12.93 55.71 -16.58
N TYR A 340 13.76 54.96 -17.31
CA TYR A 340 14.53 55.45 -18.45
C TYR A 340 14.46 54.49 -19.61
N PHE A 341 14.14 55.01 -20.78
CA PHE A 341 13.95 54.22 -21.98
C PHE A 341 14.87 54.70 -23.11
N VAL A 342 15.50 53.76 -23.79
CA VAL A 342 16.19 53.99 -25.06
C VAL A 342 15.26 53.54 -26.18
N HIS A 343 15.09 54.38 -27.20
CA HIS A 343 14.32 54.04 -28.39
C HIS A 343 15.26 53.67 -29.53
N PHE A 344 14.89 52.65 -30.29
CA PHE A 344 15.66 52.16 -31.42
C PHE A 344 15.03 52.55 -32.76
N ASP A 345 15.80 52.45 -33.84
CA ASP A 345 15.38 52.80 -35.20
C ASP A 345 14.33 51.86 -35.80
N ASP A 346 14.19 50.66 -35.25
CA ASP A 346 13.13 49.71 -35.59
C ASP A 346 11.80 49.96 -34.85
N GLY A 347 11.76 50.98 -33.99
CA GLY A 347 10.58 51.39 -33.22
C GLY A 347 10.39 50.65 -31.89
N THR A 348 11.34 49.79 -31.49
CA THR A 348 11.35 49.17 -30.15
C THR A 348 11.96 50.11 -29.10
N GLU A 349 11.71 49.81 -27.83
CA GLU A 349 12.30 50.50 -26.69
C GLU A 349 12.73 49.50 -25.61
N ASP A 350 13.80 49.83 -24.89
CA ASP A 350 14.29 49.06 -23.73
C ASP A 350 14.47 49.98 -22.53
N GLU A 351 14.07 49.51 -21.35
CA GLU A 351 14.31 50.19 -20.07
C GLU A 351 15.73 49.93 -19.58
N LEU A 352 16.47 50.98 -19.24
CA LEU A 352 17.83 50.92 -18.72
C LEU A 352 17.94 51.57 -17.34
N GLN A 353 18.96 51.18 -16.57
CA GLN A 353 19.33 51.94 -15.38
C GLN A 353 19.95 53.29 -15.77
N TYR A 354 19.73 54.31 -14.94
CA TYR A 354 20.21 55.68 -15.22
C TYR A 354 21.68 55.75 -15.65
N SER A 355 22.58 55.03 -14.96
CA SER A 355 24.01 55.05 -15.25
C SER A 355 24.37 54.51 -16.63
N GLU A 356 23.61 53.55 -17.15
CA GLU A 356 23.81 53.00 -18.49
C GLU A 356 23.13 53.88 -19.54
N TRP A 357 21.92 54.35 -19.24
CA TRP A 357 21.14 55.20 -20.13
C TRP A 357 21.81 56.54 -20.44
N ILE A 358 22.47 57.16 -19.45
CA ILE A 358 23.15 58.47 -19.63
C ILE A 358 24.47 58.37 -20.40
N GLU A 359 25.10 57.18 -20.41
CA GLU A 359 26.33 56.92 -21.18
C GLU A 359 26.03 56.54 -22.64
N THR A 360 24.80 56.14 -22.93
CA THR A 360 24.33 55.74 -24.27
C THR A 360 24.18 56.96 -25.18
N SER A 361 24.64 56.89 -26.42
CA SER A 361 24.56 57.96 -27.42
C SER A 361 23.69 57.58 -28.62
N ILE A 362 23.09 58.58 -29.27
CA ILE A 362 22.36 58.36 -30.54
C ILE A 362 23.31 57.74 -31.57
N GLY A 363 22.89 56.63 -32.17
CA GLY A 363 23.67 55.87 -33.13
C GLY A 363 24.46 54.70 -32.54
N ASP A 364 24.51 54.55 -31.21
CA ASP A 364 25.10 53.37 -30.58
C ASP A 364 24.39 52.11 -31.05
N GLY A 365 25.19 51.09 -31.37
CA GLY A 365 24.70 49.84 -31.90
C GLY A 365 24.36 48.87 -30.79
N TYR A 366 23.18 48.26 -30.86
CA TYR A 366 22.76 47.19 -29.96
C TYR A 366 22.50 45.92 -30.75
N LEU A 367 22.93 44.80 -30.20
CA LEU A 367 22.63 43.49 -30.74
C LEU A 367 21.36 42.93 -30.07
N LEU A 368 20.23 43.13 -30.74
CA LEU A 368 18.95 42.61 -30.29
C LEU A 368 18.82 41.13 -30.65
N THR A 369 18.54 40.29 -29.67
CA THR A 369 18.21 38.88 -29.88
C THR A 369 16.71 38.72 -29.75
N ARG A 370 15.99 38.61 -30.86
CA ARG A 370 14.53 38.43 -30.88
C ARG A 370 14.11 37.21 -31.67
N ASN A 371 12.89 36.74 -31.46
CA ASN A 371 12.32 35.72 -32.34
C ASN A 371 11.57 36.34 -33.52
N ARG A 372 11.07 35.48 -34.43
CA ARG A 372 10.36 35.92 -35.65
C ARG A 372 8.93 36.39 -35.39
N LEU A 373 8.48 36.35 -34.13
CA LEU A 373 7.21 36.91 -33.66
C LEU A 373 7.39 38.30 -33.03
N GLY A 374 8.62 38.83 -32.99
CA GLY A 374 8.91 40.16 -32.42
C GLY A 374 9.15 40.17 -30.92
N MET A 375 9.25 39.01 -30.25
CA MET A 375 9.58 38.95 -28.83
C MET A 375 11.09 39.07 -28.63
N THR A 376 11.51 40.09 -27.89
CA THR A 376 12.91 40.34 -27.50
C THR A 376 13.32 39.42 -26.34
N TYR A 377 14.44 38.71 -26.50
CA TYR A 377 15.05 37.87 -25.45
C TYR A 377 16.17 38.59 -24.70
N LYS A 378 16.94 39.45 -25.40
CA LYS A 378 18.10 40.16 -24.85
C LYS A 378 18.52 41.29 -25.78
N SER A 379 18.89 42.45 -25.24
CA SER A 379 19.68 43.50 -25.90
C SER A 379 21.06 43.59 -25.24
N VAL A 380 22.11 43.79 -26.03
CA VAL A 380 23.49 43.97 -25.54
C VAL A 380 24.15 45.08 -26.36
N PRO A 381 24.83 46.05 -25.74
CA PRO A 381 25.63 47.03 -26.46
C PRO A 381 26.69 46.33 -27.33
N LEU A 382 26.87 46.79 -28.57
CA LEU A 382 28.01 46.40 -29.38
C LEU A 382 29.24 47.15 -28.85
N GLU A 383 30.31 46.41 -28.50
CA GLU A 383 31.57 47.05 -28.07
C GLU A 383 32.07 47.97 -29.18
N ALA A 384 32.40 49.22 -28.82
CA ALA A 384 33.02 50.15 -29.75
C ALA A 384 34.45 49.67 -30.07
N ASP A 385 34.72 49.37 -31.35
CA ASP A 385 36.07 49.11 -31.88
C ASP A 385 36.97 50.36 -31.84
#